data_AF-A0A428SD85-F1
#
_entry.id   AF-A0A428SD85-F1
#
_cell.length_a   1.000
_cell.length_b   1.000
_cell.length_c   1.000
_cell.angle_alpha   90.00
_cell.angle_beta   90.00
_cell.angle_gamma   90.00
#
_symmetry.space_group_name_H-M   'P 1'
#
loop_
_entity.id
_entity.type
_entity.pdbx_description
1 polymer ?
#
loop_
_entity_poly.entity_id
_entity_poly.type
_entity_poly.pdbx_seq_one_letter_code
_entity_poly.pdbx_strand_id
1 'polypeptide(L)' 'MPVAEVTGVISAIITIIEASIKIYRTASEASGLPQSFRDAASRLPLVQDTLKLAVDGLAEEALDAESQASLN' A
#
# COMPACT_ATOMS: atom_id res chain seq x y z
N MET A 1 -3.26 2.52 -19.11
CA MET A 1 -3.52 3.44 -17.98
C MET A 1 -2.28 4.30 -17.81
N PRO A 2 -2.41 5.64 -17.67
CA PRO A 2 -1.29 6.51 -17.32
C PRO A 2 -0.67 6.10 -15.97
N VAL A 3 0.62 6.36 -15.79
CA VAL A 3 1.35 6.08 -14.53
C VAL A 3 0.62 6.68 -13.32
N ALA A 4 0.17 7.93 -13.42
CA ALA A 4 -0.60 8.60 -12.37
C ALA A 4 -1.90 7.87 -11.98
N GLU A 5 -2.57 7.21 -12.94
CA GLU A 5 -3.80 6.44 -12.69
C GLU A 5 -3.47 5.17 -11.89
N VAL A 6 -2.39 4.48 -12.24
CA VAL A 6 -1.92 3.27 -11.53
C VAL A 6 -1.46 3.63 -10.11
N THR A 7 -0.69 4.69 -9.94
CA THR A 7 -0.25 5.19 -8.63
C THR A 7 -1.44 5.55 -7.74
N GLY A 8 -2.46 6.21 -8.31
CA GLY A 8 -3.69 6.57 -7.59
C GLY A 8 -4.44 5.34 -7.07
N VAL A 9 -4.58 4.30 -7.90
CA VAL A 9 -5.22 3.04 -7.51
C VAL A 9 -4.44 2.35 -6.39
N ILE A 10 -3.12 2.22 -6.51
CA ILE A 10 -2.30 1.56 -5.48
C ILE A 10 -2.35 2.35 -4.16
N SER A 11 -2.30 3.68 -4.22
CA SER A 11 -2.40 4.55 -3.04
C SER A 11 -3.75 4.39 -2.31
N ALA A 12 -4.85 4.25 -3.06
CA ALA A 12 -6.16 3.97 -2.49
C ALA A 12 -6.18 2.60 -1.78
N ILE A 13 -5.58 1.57 -2.37
CA ILE A 13 -5.47 0.23 -1.75
C ILE A 13 -4.66 0.30 -0.45
N ILE A 14 -3.52 1.01 -0.44
CA ILE A 14 -2.70 1.20 0.76
C ILE A 14 -3.55 1.83 1.89
N THR A 15 -4.35 2.85 1.57
CA THR A 15 -5.23 3.51 2.55
C THR A 15 -6.25 2.55 3.16
N ILE A 16 -6.84 1.66 2.35
CA ILE A 16 -7.78 0.64 2.82
C ILE A 16 -7.08 -0.38 3.74
N ILE A 17 -5.86 -0.78 3.39
CA ILE A 17 -5.07 -1.70 4.22
C ILE A 17 -4.72 -1.04 5.57
N GLU A 18 -4.33 0.22 5.57
CA GLU A 18 -4.06 0.99 6.80
C GLU A 18 -5.27 1.06 7.72
N ALA A 19 -6.44 1.37 7.16
CA ALA A 19 -7.70 1.38 7.91
C ALA A 19 -8.00 -0.02 8.50
N SER A 20 -7.76 -1.07 7.71
CA SER A 20 -7.98 -2.47 8.13
C SER A 20 -7.05 -2.87 9.28
N ILE A 21 -5.76 -2.52 9.21
CA ILE A 21 -4.78 -2.76 10.28
C ILE A 21 -5.20 -2.02 11.55
N LYS A 22 -5.66 -0.77 11.44
CA LYS A 22 -6.12 0.01 12.60
C LYS A 22 -7.33 -0.63 13.27
N ILE A 23 -8.33 -1.03 12.49
CA ILE A 23 -9.52 -1.74 12.99
C ILE A 23 -9.10 -3.05 13.67
N TYR A 24 -8.20 -3.82 13.06
CA TYR A 24 -7.67 -5.04 13.67
C TYR A 24 -7.03 -4.77 15.02
N ARG A 25 -6.14 -3.77 15.13
CA ARG A 25 -5.45 -3.48 16.40
C ARG A 25 -6.45 -3.17 17.50
N THR A 26 -7.44 -2.31 17.22
CA THR A 26 -8.53 -2.00 18.16
C THR A 26 -9.35 -3.24 18.53
N ALA A 27 -9.68 -4.10 17.56
CA ALA A 27 -10.44 -5.31 17.80
C ALA A 27 -9.62 -6.41 18.51
N SER A 28 -8.30 -6.45 18.33
CA SER A 28 -7.40 -7.46 18.92
C SER A 28 -7.23 -7.30 20.42
N GLU A 29 -7.47 -6.11 20.95
CA GLU A 29 -7.58 -5.87 22.39
C GLU A 29 -8.88 -6.45 22.97
N ALA A 30 -9.90 -6.70 22.14
CA ALA A 30 -11.09 -7.43 22.54
C ALA A 30 -10.82 -8.95 22.47
N SER A 31 -10.94 -9.62 23.62
CA SER A 31 -10.85 -11.07 23.73
C SER A 31 -11.93 -11.75 22.86
N GLY A 32 -11.53 -12.63 21.93
CA GLY A 32 -12.47 -13.49 21.18
C GLY A 32 -12.27 -13.61 19.67
N LEU A 33 -11.28 -12.94 19.06
CA LEU A 33 -11.08 -13.05 17.60
C LEU A 33 -10.58 -14.46 17.19
N PRO A 34 -11.09 -15.01 16.07
CA PRO A 34 -10.57 -16.26 15.50
C PRO A 34 -9.09 -16.15 15.10
N GLN A 35 -8.38 -17.28 15.12
CA GLN A 35 -6.97 -17.33 14.71
C GLN A 35 -6.79 -16.93 13.23
N SER A 36 -7.69 -17.37 12.34
CA SER A 36 -7.69 -16.97 10.93
C SER A 36 -7.74 -15.44 10.73
N PHE A 37 -8.41 -14.73 11.63
CA PHE A 37 -8.47 -13.27 11.59
C PHE A 37 -7.12 -12.63 11.98
N ARG A 38 -6.44 -13.20 12.99
CA ARG A 38 -5.07 -12.79 13.35
C ARG A 38 -4.07 -13.09 12.23
N ASP A 39 -4.20 -14.23 11.59
CA ASP A 39 -3.32 -14.64 10.48
C ASP A 39 -3.50 -13.75 9.24
N ALA A 40 -4.73 -13.32 8.95
CA ALA A 40 -4.97 -12.34 7.90
C ALA A 40 -4.33 -10.99 8.25
N ALA A 41 -4.54 -10.51 9.47
CA ALA A 41 -4.02 -9.23 9.93
C ALA A 41 -2.48 -9.17 10.00
N SER A 42 -1.82 -10.28 10.34
CA SER A 42 -0.35 -10.35 10.38
C SER A 42 0.30 -10.25 9.01
N ARG A 43 -0.43 -10.57 7.93
CA ARG A 43 0.04 -10.48 6.54
C ARG A 43 -0.17 -9.11 5.91
N LEU A 44 -1.14 -8.33 6.40
CA LEU A 44 -1.47 -7.01 5.85
C LEU A 44 -0.28 -6.03 5.83
N PRO A 45 0.59 -5.95 6.87
CA PRO A 45 1.77 -5.09 6.83
C PRO A 45 2.71 -5.43 5.67
N LEU A 46 2.97 -6.72 5.41
CA LEU A 46 3.82 -7.14 4.30
C LEU A 46 3.25 -6.74 2.94
N VAL A 47 1.92 -6.87 2.77
CA VAL A 47 1.23 -6.43 1.55
C VAL A 47 1.32 -4.91 1.41
N GLN A 48 1.12 -4.16 2.50
CA GLN A 48 1.26 -2.71 2.51
C GLN A 48 2.66 -2.26 2.09
N ASP A 49 3.70 -2.88 2.65
CA ASP A 49 5.09 -2.53 2.35
C ASP A 49 5.44 -2.83 0.88
N THR A 50 4.96 -3.96 0.36
CA THR A 50 5.16 -4.32 -1.06
C THR A 50 4.50 -3.30 -2.00
N LEU A 51 3.29 -2.84 -1.66
CA LEU A 51 2.57 -1.84 -2.46
C LEU A 51 3.22 -0.46 -2.37
N LYS A 52 3.77 -0.09 -1.21
CA LYS A 52 4.57 1.15 -1.06
C LYS A 52 5.79 1.12 -1.97
N LEU A 53 6.56 0.02 -1.95
CA LEU A 53 7.71 -0.16 -2.85
C LEU A 53 7.32 -0.05 -4.33
N ALA A 54 6.15 -0.58 -4.71
CA ALA A 54 5.66 -0.47 -6.08
C ALA A 54 5.31 0.98 -6.47
N VAL A 55 4.70 1.75 -5.57
CA VAL A 55 4.39 3.17 -5.79
C VAL A 55 5.66 4.00 -5.87
N ASP A 56 6.62 3.75 -4.97
CA ASP A 56 7.88 4.49 -4.92
C ASP A 56 8.70 4.25 -6.20
N GLY A 57 8.81 3.00 -6.64
CA GLY A 57 9.49 2.69 -7.90
C GLY A 57 8.81 3.30 -9.13
N LEU A 58 7.47 3.37 -9.12
CA LEU A 58 6.71 3.98 -10.20
C LEU A 58 6.86 5.51 -10.22
N ALA A 59 7.03 6.14 -9.05
CA ALA A 59 7.33 7.56 -8.94
C ALA A 59 8.76 7.88 -9.41
N GLU A 60 9.74 7.05 -9.06
CA GLU A 60 11.12 7.17 -9.50
C GLU A 60 11.24 7.11 -11.04
N GLU A 61 10.58 6.12 -11.66
CA GLU A 61 10.58 5.98 -13.13
C GLU A 61 9.92 7.18 -13.85
N ALA A 62 8.90 7.79 -13.23
CA ALA A 62 8.27 9.00 -13.76
C ALA A 62 9.21 10.22 -13.69
N LEU A 63 9.92 10.39 -12.58
CA LEU A 63 10.89 11.48 -12.39
C LEU A 63 12.08 11.37 -13.37
N ASP A 64 12.56 10.15 -13.60
CA ASP A 64 13.62 9.87 -14.56
C ASP A 64 13.20 10.23 -16.00
N ALA A 65 11.98 9.87 -16.38
CA ALA A 65 11.43 10.20 -17.70
C ALA A 65 11.29 11.72 -17.92
N GLU A 66 10.81 12.46 -16.91
CA GLU A 66 10.70 13.93 -16.97
C GLU A 66 12.07 14.63 -17.02
N SER A 67 13.04 14.11 -16.28
CA SER A 67 14.42 14.61 -16.29
C SER A 67 15.06 14.47 -17.68
N GLN A 68 14.92 13.31 -18.33
CA GLN A 68 15.44 13.10 -19.68
C GLN A 68 14.73 13.96 -20.74
N ALA A 69 13.42 14.17 -20.59
CA ALA A 69 12.66 15.03 -21.51
C ALA A 69 13.08 16.51 -21.42
N SER A 70 13.50 16.97 -20.24
CA SER A 70 13.92 18.37 -20.01
C SER A 70 15.32 18.70 -20.53
N LEU A 71 16.11 17.68 -20.89
CA LEU A 71 17.48 17.81 -21.38
C LEU A 71 17.60 17.79 -22.92
N ASN A 72 16.49 17.58 -23.64
CA ASN A 72 16.43 17.48 -25.11
C ASN A 72 15.75 18.68 -25.78
#